data_AF-A0A9E5DNT0-F1
#
_entry.id   AF-A0A9E5DNT0-F1
#
_cell.length_a   1.000
_cell.length_b   1.000
_cell.length_c   1.000
_cell.angle_alpha   90.00
_cell.angle_beta   90.00
_cell.angle_gamma   90.00
#
_symmetry.space_group_name_H-M   'P 1'
#
loop_
_entity.id
_entity.type
_entity.pdbx_description
1 polymer ?
#
loop_
_entity_poly.entity_id
_entity_poly.type
_entity_poly.pdbx_seq_one_letter_code
_entity_poly.pdbx_strand_id
1 'polypeptide(L)'
;MLNAETYITRQKGIGGKIRTRYEDFYVEEIPESEPSGIGDNTWFFIEKVGRDTLEVVLDVARELHVDRKRMGFAGMKDKRAVTRQWLCVSNSEVEDIEKLRDKLYKVDILKIMKNEKKLRIGQLVGNKFRLLIRDTEDPEKDSQLATEIMTELSKTGVPNYYGWQRFGKKRSNTHLVGKALLENDLKKAVDCYIGNPYDEEREHIKKPRQLYDEGKWEESLEEMPGSMRYEKMMLKTLLKEMKKKNIEDIDSLDEHAYRRAISSLPKPLRRMFVHAYQSFLFNKAVSERAKLGIDKYVEGDIIIDNEEHLVHEFGDDIDERIENFEVHPTAPLFGSKVPLAGGELGEMEQKVIDGEGVTLEEFKVPKMPKLGSHGLRRAIRFKIWDASAKATDEGVLVEFSIPKGCYATAVLREIMKNEVV
;
A
#
# COMPACT_ATOMS: atom_id res chain seq x y z
N MET A 1 6.21 -1.27 10.42
CA MET A 1 5.51 -0.20 9.68
C MET A 1 6.01 1.13 10.24
N LEU A 2 6.01 2.22 9.48
CA LEU A 2 6.39 3.53 10.02
C LEU A 2 5.27 4.12 10.87
N ASN A 3 5.62 4.71 12.02
CA ASN A 3 4.72 5.38 12.98
C ASN A 3 3.49 4.56 13.40
N ALA A 4 3.59 3.23 13.39
CA ALA A 4 2.57 2.36 13.95
C ALA A 4 3.04 1.93 15.34
N GLU A 5 2.73 2.73 16.35
CA GLU A 5 3.29 2.62 17.70
C GLU A 5 2.37 1.86 18.65
N THR A 6 1.06 1.89 18.40
CA THR A 6 0.06 1.28 19.28
C THR A 6 -0.33 -0.12 18.80
N TYR A 7 -0.43 -1.08 19.73
CA TYR A 7 -1.10 -2.37 19.54
C TYR A 7 -2.45 -2.32 20.25
N ILE A 8 -3.48 -2.93 19.67
CA ILE A 8 -4.81 -3.00 20.31
C ILE A 8 -4.88 -4.20 21.23
N THR A 9 -4.32 -5.31 20.79
CA THR A 9 -4.29 -6.57 21.54
C THR A 9 -3.20 -6.56 22.60
N ARG A 10 -3.42 -7.22 23.74
CA ARG A 10 -2.48 -7.22 24.89
C ARG A 10 -1.63 -8.49 25.02
N GLN A 11 -2.03 -9.56 24.35
CA GLN A 11 -1.40 -10.88 24.36
C GLN A 11 0.07 -10.81 23.90
N LYS A 12 0.92 -11.77 24.31
CA LYS A 12 2.27 -11.88 23.73
C LYS A 12 2.12 -12.22 22.24
N GLY A 13 2.91 -11.58 21.38
CA GLY A 13 2.96 -11.95 19.96
C GLY A 13 3.66 -13.29 19.76
N ILE A 14 3.26 -13.99 18.71
CA ILE A 14 3.78 -15.33 18.39
C ILE A 14 5.12 -15.32 17.64
N GLY A 15 5.62 -14.13 17.28
CA GLY A 15 6.86 -13.99 16.52
C GLY A 15 6.78 -14.63 15.13
N GLY A 16 7.82 -15.39 14.76
CA GLY A 16 7.92 -16.08 13.48
C GLY A 16 8.24 -15.18 12.29
N LYS A 17 8.20 -15.77 11.09
CA LYS A 17 8.51 -15.14 9.80
C LYS A 17 7.48 -15.50 8.74
N ILE A 18 7.29 -14.60 7.78
CA ILE A 18 6.38 -14.78 6.65
C ILE A 18 7.13 -14.69 5.32
N ARG A 19 6.49 -15.15 4.24
CA ARG A 19 6.99 -15.03 2.85
C ARG A 19 8.36 -15.69 2.64
N THR A 20 8.62 -16.82 3.31
CA THR A 20 9.81 -17.65 3.09
C THR A 20 9.71 -18.37 1.74
N ARG A 21 8.51 -18.86 1.42
CA ARG A 21 8.12 -19.45 0.13
C ARG A 21 6.93 -18.68 -0.47
N TYR A 22 6.60 -18.92 -1.74
CA TYR A 22 5.45 -18.26 -2.37
C TYR A 22 4.13 -18.78 -1.78
N GLU A 23 4.10 -20.06 -1.46
CA GLU A 23 2.96 -20.82 -0.95
C GLU A 23 2.59 -20.41 0.48
N ASP A 24 3.55 -19.85 1.23
CA ASP A 24 3.31 -19.31 2.58
C ASP A 24 2.39 -18.07 2.55
N PHE A 25 2.20 -17.46 1.38
CA PHE A 25 1.41 -16.25 1.23
C PHE A 25 0.35 -16.47 0.15
N TYR A 26 -0.81 -16.99 0.57
CA TYR A 26 -1.96 -17.18 -0.31
C TYR A 26 -2.95 -16.03 -0.18
N VAL A 27 -3.41 -15.50 -1.31
CA VAL A 27 -4.41 -14.42 -1.38
C VAL A 27 -5.48 -14.76 -2.40
N GLU A 28 -6.74 -14.71 -2.00
CA GLU A 28 -7.88 -14.92 -2.88
C GLU A 28 -8.76 -13.67 -2.90
N GLU A 29 -9.11 -13.21 -4.10
CA GLU A 29 -10.04 -12.10 -4.30
C GLU A 29 -11.48 -12.48 -3.94
N ILE A 30 -12.14 -11.63 -3.17
CA ILE A 30 -13.58 -11.74 -2.88
C ILE A 30 -14.31 -10.74 -3.80
N PRO A 31 -14.97 -11.20 -4.88
CA PRO A 31 -15.63 -10.31 -5.83
C PRO A 31 -16.86 -9.64 -5.19
N GLU A 32 -17.23 -8.44 -5.66
CA GLU A 32 -18.51 -7.79 -5.28
C GLU A 32 -19.72 -8.58 -5.78
N SER A 33 -19.59 -9.21 -6.94
CA SER A 33 -20.61 -10.07 -7.54
C SER A 33 -19.93 -11.14 -8.38
N GLU A 34 -20.46 -12.34 -8.37
CA GLU A 34 -20.03 -13.39 -9.30
C GLU A 34 -20.49 -13.10 -10.75
N PRO A 35 -19.81 -13.65 -11.77
CA PRO A 35 -20.24 -13.54 -13.16
C PRO A 35 -21.66 -14.08 -13.37
N SER A 36 -22.50 -13.38 -14.13
CA SER A 36 -23.89 -13.78 -14.38
C SER A 36 -24.03 -15.02 -15.26
N GLY A 37 -22.98 -15.43 -15.96
CA GLY A 37 -23.01 -16.54 -16.92
C GLY A 37 -23.54 -16.17 -18.31
N ILE A 38 -23.93 -14.92 -18.53
CA ILE A 38 -24.43 -14.41 -19.83
C ILE A 38 -23.75 -13.08 -20.21
N GLY A 39 -23.75 -12.74 -21.50
CA GLY A 39 -23.24 -11.47 -22.03
C GLY A 39 -21.96 -11.58 -22.86
N ASP A 40 -21.45 -10.44 -23.31
CA ASP A 40 -20.38 -10.37 -24.31
C ASP A 40 -18.96 -10.45 -23.72
N ASN A 41 -18.80 -10.26 -22.41
CA ASN A 41 -17.48 -10.33 -21.78
C ASN A 41 -17.26 -11.73 -21.21
N THR A 42 -16.01 -12.21 -21.24
CA THR A 42 -15.63 -13.44 -20.56
C THR A 42 -14.79 -13.11 -19.34
N TRP A 43 -15.27 -13.51 -18.16
CA TRP A 43 -14.54 -13.49 -16.91
C TRP A 43 -13.88 -14.86 -16.70
N PHE A 44 -12.67 -14.86 -16.17
CA PHE A 44 -11.96 -16.08 -15.86
C PHE A 44 -11.16 -15.92 -14.57
N PHE A 45 -11.32 -16.92 -13.71
CA PHE A 45 -10.69 -16.96 -12.40
C PHE A 45 -9.36 -17.66 -12.55
N ILE A 46 -8.28 -16.99 -12.18
CA ILE A 46 -6.92 -17.52 -12.32
C ILE A 46 -6.29 -17.74 -10.96
N GLU A 47 -5.37 -18.70 -10.87
CA GLU A 47 -4.33 -18.77 -9.85
C GLU A 47 -2.99 -18.43 -10.50
N LYS A 48 -2.20 -17.55 -9.88
CA LYS A 48 -0.85 -17.23 -10.35
C LYS A 48 0.17 -17.41 -9.23
N VAL A 49 1.34 -17.92 -9.56
CA VAL A 49 2.44 -18.17 -8.61
C VAL A 49 3.65 -17.33 -8.99
N GLY A 50 4.06 -16.39 -8.13
CA GLY A 50 5.30 -15.64 -8.35
C GLY A 50 5.23 -14.57 -9.47
N ARG A 51 4.02 -14.19 -9.92
CA ARG A 51 3.78 -13.35 -11.11
C ARG A 51 3.06 -12.05 -10.75
N ASP A 52 3.37 -10.95 -11.44
CA ASP A 52 2.61 -9.69 -11.30
C ASP A 52 1.30 -9.76 -12.10
N THR A 53 0.21 -9.20 -11.56
CA THR A 53 -1.10 -9.19 -12.24
C THR A 53 -1.03 -8.53 -13.62
N LEU A 54 -0.27 -7.43 -13.77
CA LEU A 54 -0.16 -6.73 -15.05
C LEU A 54 0.66 -7.54 -16.08
N GLU A 55 1.69 -8.25 -15.63
CA GLU A 55 2.47 -9.16 -16.50
C GLU A 55 1.54 -10.23 -17.09
N VAL A 56 0.69 -10.86 -16.25
CA VAL A 56 -0.28 -11.88 -16.70
C VAL A 56 -1.32 -11.28 -17.66
N VAL A 57 -1.86 -10.11 -17.35
CA VAL A 57 -2.83 -9.42 -18.21
C VAL A 57 -2.24 -9.10 -19.59
N LEU A 58 -0.97 -8.71 -19.65
CA LEU A 58 -0.28 -8.42 -20.92
C LEU A 58 -0.02 -9.68 -21.73
N ASP A 59 0.33 -10.79 -21.07
CA ASP A 59 0.54 -12.06 -21.76
C ASP A 59 -0.77 -12.62 -22.32
N VAL A 60 -1.87 -12.57 -21.56
CA VAL A 60 -3.20 -12.93 -22.07
C VAL A 60 -3.59 -12.07 -23.28
N ALA A 61 -3.41 -10.75 -23.19
CA ALA A 61 -3.73 -9.85 -24.29
C ALA A 61 -2.91 -10.18 -25.56
N ARG A 62 -1.64 -10.56 -25.39
CA ARG A 62 -0.76 -10.97 -26.48
C ARG A 62 -1.22 -12.28 -27.13
N GLU A 63 -1.51 -13.30 -26.32
CA GLU A 63 -1.94 -14.62 -26.79
C GLU A 63 -3.30 -14.59 -27.50
N LEU A 64 -4.19 -13.68 -27.09
CA LEU A 64 -5.49 -13.47 -27.73
C LEU A 64 -5.45 -12.47 -28.90
N HIS A 65 -4.30 -11.83 -29.14
CA HIS A 65 -4.15 -10.75 -30.12
C HIS A 65 -5.15 -9.60 -29.92
N VAL A 66 -5.37 -9.21 -28.66
CA VAL A 66 -6.30 -8.12 -28.29
C VAL A 66 -5.58 -6.94 -27.65
N ASP A 67 -6.16 -5.74 -27.77
CA ASP A 67 -5.65 -4.57 -27.07
C ASP A 67 -5.80 -4.75 -25.55
N ARG A 68 -4.76 -4.37 -24.78
CA ARG A 68 -4.76 -4.38 -23.30
C ARG A 68 -5.98 -3.66 -22.70
N LYS A 69 -6.55 -2.66 -23.38
CA LYS A 69 -7.76 -1.94 -22.95
C LYS A 69 -9.00 -2.83 -22.91
N ARG A 70 -9.03 -3.96 -23.63
CA ARG A 70 -10.10 -4.97 -23.53
C ARG A 70 -9.98 -5.81 -22.26
N MET A 71 -8.80 -5.86 -21.64
CA MET A 71 -8.59 -6.56 -20.38
C MET A 71 -9.14 -5.78 -19.19
N GLY A 72 -9.64 -6.49 -18.18
CA GLY A 72 -10.16 -5.95 -16.92
C GLY A 72 -9.74 -6.81 -15.73
N PHE A 73 -9.62 -6.18 -14.56
CA PHE A 73 -9.34 -6.81 -13.27
C PHE A 73 -9.75 -5.86 -12.14
N ALA A 74 -10.07 -6.40 -10.96
CA ALA A 74 -10.56 -5.60 -9.83
C ALA A 74 -9.42 -4.97 -9.00
N GLY A 75 -8.29 -5.66 -8.87
CA GLY A 75 -7.12 -5.15 -8.19
C GLY A 75 -5.84 -5.87 -8.59
N MET A 76 -4.69 -5.25 -8.27
CA MET A 76 -3.39 -5.94 -8.35
C MET A 76 -3.22 -6.81 -7.11
N LYS A 77 -2.57 -7.96 -7.26
CA LYS A 77 -2.22 -8.87 -6.15
C LYS A 77 -0.70 -9.01 -6.05
N ASP A 78 -0.21 -9.36 -4.87
CA ASP A 78 1.21 -9.54 -4.61
C ASP A 78 1.89 -10.47 -5.63
N LYS A 79 3.08 -10.08 -6.09
CA LYS A 79 3.93 -10.93 -6.94
C LYS A 79 4.55 -12.08 -6.16
N ARG A 80 4.94 -11.85 -4.89
CA ARG A 80 5.57 -12.87 -4.03
C ARG A 80 4.52 -13.63 -3.22
N ALA A 81 3.63 -14.30 -3.92
CA ALA A 81 2.47 -14.98 -3.36
C ALA A 81 1.91 -16.00 -4.36
N VAL A 82 1.10 -16.93 -3.87
CA VAL A 82 0.09 -17.62 -4.66
C VAL A 82 -1.18 -16.78 -4.59
N THR A 83 -1.71 -16.35 -5.72
CA THR A 83 -2.88 -15.45 -5.70
C THR A 83 -3.95 -15.90 -6.66
N ARG A 84 -5.20 -15.85 -6.21
CA ARG A 84 -6.37 -16.05 -7.03
C ARG A 84 -7.16 -14.77 -7.24
N GLN A 85 -7.56 -14.52 -8.47
CA GLN A 85 -8.34 -13.34 -8.83
C GLN A 85 -9.12 -13.52 -10.13
N TRP A 86 -10.15 -12.70 -10.31
CA TRP A 86 -10.85 -12.62 -11.58
C TRP A 86 -10.11 -11.69 -12.54
N LEU A 87 -9.98 -12.15 -13.78
CA LEU A 87 -9.65 -11.35 -14.94
C LEU A 87 -10.83 -11.34 -15.90
N CYS A 88 -10.87 -10.36 -16.79
CA CYS A 88 -11.92 -10.22 -17.78
C CYS A 88 -11.33 -9.82 -19.13
N VAL A 89 -11.87 -10.38 -20.21
CA VAL A 89 -11.68 -9.89 -21.58
C VAL A 89 -13.04 -9.47 -22.13
N SER A 90 -13.13 -8.25 -22.67
CA SER A 90 -14.36 -7.79 -23.33
C SER A 90 -14.51 -8.37 -24.73
N ASN A 91 -15.74 -8.71 -25.11
CA ASN A 91 -16.13 -9.22 -26.43
C ASN A 91 -15.33 -10.46 -26.84
N SER A 92 -15.26 -11.46 -25.97
CA SER A 92 -14.55 -12.72 -26.22
C SER A 92 -15.42 -13.91 -25.87
N GLU A 93 -15.10 -15.05 -26.46
CA GLU A 93 -15.79 -16.32 -26.18
C GLU A 93 -15.06 -17.15 -25.12
N VAL A 94 -15.77 -18.13 -24.55
CA VAL A 94 -15.21 -19.03 -23.53
C VAL A 94 -14.08 -19.87 -24.14
N GLU A 95 -14.26 -20.30 -25.38
CA GLU A 95 -13.31 -21.10 -26.16
C GLU A 95 -11.99 -20.35 -26.41
N ASP A 96 -12.03 -19.02 -26.49
CA ASP A 96 -10.81 -18.21 -26.64
C ASP A 96 -9.95 -18.27 -25.38
N ILE A 97 -10.59 -18.26 -24.21
CA ILE A 97 -9.90 -18.32 -22.92
C ILE A 97 -9.47 -19.75 -22.59
N GLU A 98 -10.26 -20.76 -22.97
CA GLU A 98 -9.89 -22.18 -22.83
C GLU A 98 -8.56 -22.49 -23.54
N LYS A 99 -8.30 -21.91 -24.72
CA LYS A 99 -7.03 -22.06 -25.46
C LYS A 99 -5.81 -21.50 -24.74
N LEU A 100 -5.99 -20.76 -23.64
CA LEU A 100 -4.89 -20.15 -22.88
C LEU A 100 -4.36 -21.03 -21.75
N ARG A 101 -5.08 -22.09 -21.33
CA ARG A 101 -4.74 -22.90 -20.14
C ARG A 101 -3.28 -23.35 -20.13
N ASP A 102 -2.78 -23.84 -21.27
CA ASP A 102 -1.42 -24.38 -21.38
C ASP A 102 -0.39 -23.36 -21.89
N LYS A 103 -0.80 -22.10 -22.12
CA LYS A 103 0.06 -21.06 -22.70
C LYS A 103 0.63 -20.09 -21.67
N LEU A 104 0.02 -20.02 -20.49
CA LEU A 104 0.38 -19.02 -19.49
C LEU A 104 1.35 -19.61 -18.46
N TYR A 105 2.58 -19.10 -18.47
CA TYR A 105 3.60 -19.55 -17.53
C TYR A 105 3.24 -19.21 -16.07
N LYS A 106 3.18 -20.25 -15.21
CA LYS A 106 2.83 -20.17 -13.78
C LYS A 106 1.47 -19.51 -13.51
N VAL A 107 0.50 -19.78 -14.38
CA VAL A 107 -0.87 -19.32 -14.24
C VAL A 107 -1.81 -20.45 -14.61
N ASP A 108 -2.67 -20.83 -13.68
CA ASP A 108 -3.73 -21.81 -13.92
C ASP A 108 -5.07 -21.08 -14.05
N ILE A 109 -5.85 -21.42 -15.07
CA ILE A 109 -7.23 -20.93 -15.20
C ILE A 109 -8.13 -21.92 -14.45
N LEU A 110 -8.82 -21.46 -13.42
CA LEU A 110 -9.65 -22.31 -12.57
C LEU A 110 -11.12 -22.33 -12.99
N LYS A 111 -11.64 -21.20 -13.46
CA LYS A 111 -13.03 -21.05 -13.92
C LYS A 111 -13.11 -20.07 -15.09
N ILE A 112 -14.08 -20.26 -15.98
CA ILE A 112 -14.37 -19.36 -17.11
C ILE A 112 -15.88 -19.20 -17.20
N MET A 113 -16.37 -17.97 -17.25
CA MET A 113 -17.80 -17.64 -17.25
C MET A 113 -18.06 -16.37 -18.07
N LYS A 114 -19.19 -16.31 -18.76
CA LYS A 114 -19.64 -15.07 -19.41
C LYS A 114 -20.15 -14.06 -18.36
N ASN A 115 -20.06 -12.78 -18.69
CA ASN A 115 -20.64 -11.70 -17.91
C ASN A 115 -21.03 -10.50 -18.77
N GLU A 116 -22.12 -9.83 -18.39
CA GLU A 116 -22.65 -8.66 -19.10
C GLU A 116 -21.73 -7.46 -18.96
N LYS A 117 -21.12 -7.29 -17.78
CA LYS A 117 -20.26 -6.14 -17.47
C LYS A 117 -18.80 -6.53 -17.49
N LYS A 118 -17.98 -5.63 -18.03
CA LYS A 118 -16.54 -5.71 -17.91
C LYS A 118 -16.11 -5.49 -16.46
N LEU A 119 -15.21 -6.34 -15.95
CA LEU A 119 -14.59 -6.14 -14.64
C LEU A 119 -13.69 -4.88 -14.63
N ARG A 120 -13.89 -4.01 -13.64
CA ARG A 120 -13.15 -2.76 -13.44
C ARG A 120 -12.45 -2.73 -12.09
N ILE A 121 -11.42 -1.89 -12.02
CA ILE A 121 -10.65 -1.67 -10.79
C ILE A 121 -11.60 -1.20 -9.68
N GLY A 122 -11.44 -1.76 -8.49
CA GLY A 122 -12.24 -1.43 -7.31
C GLY A 122 -13.47 -2.30 -7.12
N GLN A 123 -13.85 -3.15 -8.08
CA GLN A 123 -15.02 -4.05 -8.00
C GLN A 123 -14.72 -5.34 -7.23
N LEU A 124 -14.34 -5.20 -5.96
CA LEU A 124 -14.12 -6.31 -5.03
C LEU A 124 -14.56 -5.88 -3.63
N VAL A 125 -15.03 -6.84 -2.83
CA VAL A 125 -15.30 -6.59 -1.41
C VAL A 125 -13.98 -6.53 -0.66
N GLY A 126 -13.08 -7.45 -0.95
CA GLY A 126 -11.88 -7.65 -0.17
C GLY A 126 -11.01 -8.80 -0.65
N ASN A 127 -10.13 -9.25 0.23
CA ASN A 127 -9.23 -10.35 -0.04
C ASN A 127 -9.21 -11.30 1.15
N LYS A 128 -9.32 -12.60 0.87
CA LYS A 128 -9.10 -13.68 1.82
C LYS A 128 -7.63 -14.07 1.80
N PHE A 129 -7.02 -14.10 2.96
CA PHE A 129 -5.63 -14.47 3.16
C PHE A 129 -5.55 -15.83 3.85
N ARG A 130 -4.58 -16.62 3.42
CA ARG A 130 -4.12 -17.82 4.12
C ARG A 130 -2.60 -17.74 4.19
N LEU A 131 -2.08 -17.52 5.38
CA LEU A 131 -0.69 -17.16 5.61
C LEU A 131 -0.05 -18.13 6.58
N LEU A 132 1.09 -18.69 6.20
CA LEU A 132 1.89 -19.54 7.08
C LEU A 132 2.96 -18.68 7.76
N ILE A 133 2.86 -18.59 9.08
CA ILE A 133 3.86 -17.96 9.94
C ILE A 133 4.81 -19.07 10.38
N ARG A 134 6.01 -19.08 9.79
CA ARG A 134 7.06 -20.08 10.06
C ARG A 134 7.92 -19.66 11.25
N ASP A 135 8.74 -20.59 11.73
CA ASP A 135 9.72 -20.34 12.81
C ASP A 135 9.06 -19.83 14.11
N THR A 136 7.86 -20.32 14.44
CA THR A 136 7.19 -20.05 15.73
C THR A 136 7.77 -20.94 16.83
N GLU A 137 7.76 -20.49 18.09
CA GLU A 137 8.41 -21.20 19.21
C GLU A 137 7.66 -22.50 19.56
N ASP A 138 6.32 -22.44 19.62
CA ASP A 138 5.44 -23.55 19.99
C ASP A 138 4.16 -23.45 19.14
N PRO A 139 4.12 -24.07 17.95
CA PRO A 139 3.00 -23.93 17.02
C PRO A 139 1.61 -24.21 17.63
N GLU A 140 1.50 -25.15 18.57
CA GLU A 140 0.24 -25.49 19.23
C GLU A 140 -0.23 -24.32 20.09
N LYS A 141 0.62 -23.88 21.02
CA LYS A 141 0.32 -22.75 21.91
C LYS A 141 0.16 -21.44 21.13
N ASP A 142 1.02 -21.21 20.14
CA ASP A 142 1.01 -20.01 19.30
C ASP A 142 -0.26 -19.95 18.44
N SER A 143 -0.79 -21.09 17.99
CA SER A 143 -2.06 -21.11 17.25
C SER A 143 -3.26 -20.74 18.14
N GLN A 144 -3.23 -21.12 19.43
CA GLN A 144 -4.26 -20.72 20.40
C GLN A 144 -4.20 -19.21 20.66
N LEU A 145 -3.00 -18.67 20.90
CA LEU A 145 -2.78 -17.23 21.07
C LEU A 145 -3.21 -16.44 19.83
N ALA A 146 -2.86 -16.90 18.63
CA ALA A 146 -3.28 -16.28 17.38
C ALA A 146 -4.81 -16.29 17.23
N THR A 147 -5.47 -17.38 17.63
CA THR A 147 -6.94 -17.48 17.63
C THR A 147 -7.58 -16.47 18.59
N GLU A 148 -7.05 -16.33 19.80
CA GLU A 148 -7.51 -15.34 20.78
C GLU A 148 -7.38 -13.91 20.23
N ILE A 149 -6.19 -13.56 19.72
CA ILE A 149 -5.90 -12.25 19.11
C ILE A 149 -6.87 -11.97 17.96
N MET A 150 -7.06 -12.91 17.04
CA MET A 150 -7.96 -12.71 15.89
C MET A 150 -9.43 -12.65 16.29
N THR A 151 -9.84 -13.36 17.34
CA THR A 151 -11.21 -13.29 17.87
C THR A 151 -11.48 -11.91 18.46
N GLU A 152 -10.51 -11.33 19.18
CA GLU A 152 -10.57 -9.96 19.68
C GLU A 152 -10.64 -8.96 18.52
N LEU A 153 -9.72 -9.06 17.55
CA LEU A 153 -9.67 -8.17 16.38
C LEU A 153 -10.90 -8.26 15.48
N SER A 154 -11.59 -9.40 15.45
CA SER A 154 -12.86 -9.54 14.71
C SER A 154 -13.99 -8.71 15.32
N LYS A 155 -13.88 -8.37 16.61
CA LYS A 155 -14.83 -7.51 17.35
C LYS A 155 -14.36 -6.06 17.38
N THR A 156 -13.14 -5.83 17.86
CA THR A 156 -12.58 -4.48 18.04
C THR A 156 -12.08 -3.85 16.74
N GLY A 157 -11.88 -4.64 15.69
CA GLY A 157 -11.27 -4.19 14.44
C GLY A 157 -9.76 -4.09 14.52
N VAL A 158 -9.14 -4.02 13.34
CA VAL A 158 -7.69 -3.91 13.17
C VAL A 158 -7.33 -2.47 12.84
N PRO A 159 -6.30 -1.87 13.48
CA PRO A 159 -5.81 -0.56 13.09
C PRO A 159 -5.46 -0.49 11.60
N ASN A 160 -5.97 0.52 10.91
CA ASN A 160 -5.87 0.66 9.46
C ASN A 160 -4.53 1.25 8.99
N TYR A 161 -3.43 0.82 9.61
CA TYR A 161 -2.10 1.31 9.29
C TYR A 161 -1.67 0.98 7.86
N TYR A 162 -0.93 1.90 7.25
CA TYR A 162 -0.20 1.63 6.02
C TYR A 162 1.05 0.79 6.32
N GLY A 163 1.18 -0.33 5.60
CA GLY A 163 2.35 -1.21 5.69
C GLY A 163 3.60 -0.66 4.99
N TRP A 164 4.75 -1.31 5.22
CA TRP A 164 6.05 -0.97 4.59
C TRP A 164 6.01 -0.89 3.07
N GLN A 165 5.12 -1.65 2.43
CA GLN A 165 4.92 -1.63 0.99
C GLN A 165 4.55 -0.23 0.47
N ARG A 166 3.87 0.59 1.28
CA ARG A 166 3.52 1.97 0.94
C ARG A 166 4.73 2.91 0.93
N PHE A 167 5.73 2.61 1.75
CA PHE A 167 6.92 3.43 1.95
C PHE A 167 8.13 2.96 1.14
N GLY A 168 8.07 1.74 0.59
CA GLY A 168 9.15 1.08 -0.14
C GLY A 168 9.82 0.01 0.73
N LYS A 169 9.43 -1.27 0.56
CA LYS A 169 9.86 -2.39 1.43
C LYS A 169 11.38 -2.49 1.67
N LYS A 170 12.20 -2.30 0.63
CA LYS A 170 13.67 -2.41 0.74
C LYS A 170 14.34 -1.10 1.14
N ARG A 171 13.69 0.02 0.85
CA ARG A 171 14.22 1.37 1.05
C ARG A 171 13.04 2.27 1.32
N SER A 172 12.81 2.50 2.60
CA SER A 172 11.66 3.25 3.07
C SER A 172 11.93 4.75 2.99
N ASN A 173 12.06 5.31 1.78
CA ASN A 173 12.42 6.71 1.58
C ASN A 173 11.32 7.55 0.91
N THR A 174 10.23 6.93 0.46
CA THR A 174 9.23 7.64 -0.37
C THR A 174 8.52 8.75 0.40
N HIS A 175 8.31 8.56 1.71
CA HIS A 175 7.76 9.57 2.62
C HIS A 175 8.73 10.72 2.88
N LEU A 176 10.06 10.46 2.90
CA LEU A 176 11.08 11.50 3.06
C LEU A 176 11.13 12.42 1.83
N VAL A 177 11.04 11.83 0.63
CA VAL A 177 10.89 12.59 -0.62
C VAL A 177 9.60 13.41 -0.58
N GLY A 178 8.50 12.82 -0.09
CA GLY A 178 7.25 13.53 0.14
C GLY A 178 7.42 14.73 1.06
N LYS A 179 8.04 14.54 2.23
CA LYS A 179 8.32 15.61 3.21
C LYS A 179 9.11 16.76 2.58
N ALA A 180 10.21 16.46 1.89
CA ALA A 180 11.02 17.46 1.22
C ALA A 180 10.25 18.25 0.13
N LEU A 181 9.34 17.59 -0.60
CA LEU A 181 8.46 18.28 -1.55
C LEU A 181 7.53 19.28 -0.87
N LEU A 182 7.00 18.95 0.31
CA LEU A 182 6.11 19.82 1.09
C LEU A 182 6.87 21.01 1.68
N GLU A 183 8.08 20.76 2.22
CA GLU A 183 9.03 21.77 2.70
C GLU A 183 9.58 22.68 1.57
N ASN A 184 9.13 22.49 0.32
CA ASN A 184 9.58 23.21 -0.86
C ASN A 184 11.09 23.06 -1.15
N ASP A 185 11.70 21.99 -0.67
CA ASP A 185 13.10 21.66 -0.90
C ASP A 185 13.21 20.58 -2.00
N LEU A 186 13.21 21.04 -3.26
CA LEU A 186 13.31 20.15 -4.41
C LEU A 186 14.67 19.46 -4.50
N LYS A 187 15.73 20.08 -3.98
CA LYS A 187 17.08 19.51 -3.96
C LYS A 187 17.09 18.31 -3.01
N LYS A 188 16.67 18.52 -1.76
CA LYS A 188 16.53 17.44 -0.77
C LYS A 188 15.62 16.32 -1.26
N ALA A 189 14.51 16.64 -1.95
CA ALA A 189 13.64 15.62 -2.54
C ALA A 189 14.37 14.74 -3.58
N VAL A 190 15.23 15.34 -4.40
CA VAL A 190 16.06 14.63 -5.40
C VAL A 190 17.16 13.82 -4.72
N ASP A 191 17.88 14.43 -3.77
CA ASP A 191 18.98 13.81 -3.02
C ASP A 191 18.50 12.62 -2.19
N CYS A 192 17.35 12.74 -1.51
CA CYS A 192 16.72 11.64 -0.79
C CYS A 192 16.31 10.48 -1.71
N TYR A 193 16.02 10.75 -2.99
CA TYR A 193 15.63 9.71 -3.93
C TYR A 193 16.84 9.03 -4.59
N ILE A 194 17.86 9.79 -5.00
CA ILE A 194 19.04 9.28 -5.71
C ILE A 194 20.10 8.77 -4.73
N GLY A 195 20.54 9.61 -3.80
CA GLY A 195 21.63 9.37 -2.84
C GLY A 195 21.17 8.63 -1.60
N ASN A 196 21.76 8.94 -0.44
CA ASN A 196 21.36 8.44 0.90
C ASN A 196 21.21 6.91 0.96
N PRO A 197 22.30 6.15 0.79
CA PRO A 197 22.29 4.70 0.87
C PRO A 197 21.95 4.20 2.28
N TYR A 198 21.29 3.05 2.36
CA TYR A 198 21.11 2.34 3.64
C TYR A 198 22.18 1.27 3.80
N ASP A 199 22.53 0.95 5.05
CA ASP A 199 23.62 -0.01 5.30
C ASP A 199 23.32 -1.43 4.83
N GLU A 200 22.05 -1.79 4.81
CA GLU A 200 21.54 -3.11 4.40
C GLU A 200 21.37 -3.24 2.87
N GLU A 201 21.57 -2.16 2.11
CA GLU A 201 21.53 -2.22 0.66
C GLU A 201 22.70 -3.05 0.11
N ARG A 202 22.44 -3.82 -0.96
CA ARG A 202 23.49 -4.60 -1.63
C ARG A 202 24.52 -3.65 -2.23
N GLU A 203 25.80 -4.02 -2.20
CA GLU A 203 26.92 -3.20 -2.67
C GLU A 203 26.73 -2.57 -4.06
N HIS A 204 26.25 -3.32 -5.05
CA HIS A 204 25.99 -2.82 -6.41
C HIS A 204 24.86 -1.77 -6.50
N ILE A 205 24.08 -1.57 -5.44
CA ILE A 205 23.10 -0.49 -5.28
C ILE A 205 23.66 0.59 -4.36
N LYS A 206 24.35 0.20 -3.28
CA LYS A 206 24.93 1.10 -2.27
C LYS A 206 25.99 2.02 -2.89
N LYS A 207 26.95 1.45 -3.62
CA LYS A 207 28.08 2.15 -4.24
C LYS A 207 27.67 3.34 -5.12
N PRO A 208 26.80 3.19 -6.14
CA PRO A 208 26.42 4.34 -6.96
C PRO A 208 25.70 5.45 -6.18
N ARG A 209 24.98 5.14 -5.09
CA ARG A 209 24.39 6.16 -4.22
C ARG A 209 25.46 6.90 -3.41
N GLN A 210 26.46 6.19 -2.89
CA GLN A 210 27.61 6.80 -2.21
C GLN A 210 28.38 7.73 -3.14
N LEU A 211 28.64 7.29 -4.38
CA LEU A 211 29.27 8.12 -5.40
C LEU A 211 28.46 9.39 -5.69
N TYR A 212 27.14 9.31 -5.69
CA TYR A 212 26.28 10.50 -5.82
C TYR A 212 26.47 11.46 -4.63
N ASP A 213 26.45 10.94 -3.40
CA ASP A 213 26.62 11.74 -2.17
C ASP A 213 28.04 12.34 -2.06
N GLU A 214 29.05 11.67 -2.63
CA GLU A 214 30.45 12.14 -2.72
C GLU A 214 30.66 13.20 -3.83
N GLY A 215 29.65 13.52 -4.63
CA GLY A 215 29.77 14.47 -5.75
C GLY A 215 30.33 13.87 -7.06
N LYS A 216 30.54 12.54 -7.13
CA LYS A 216 31.03 11.84 -8.32
C LYS A 216 29.86 11.42 -9.21
N TRP A 217 29.12 12.38 -9.75
CA TRP A 217 27.83 12.15 -10.41
C TRP A 217 27.93 11.35 -11.72
N GLU A 218 28.94 11.58 -12.55
CA GLU A 218 29.17 10.76 -13.75
C GLU A 218 29.46 9.30 -13.41
N GLU A 219 30.38 9.05 -12.48
CA GLU A 219 30.72 7.69 -12.03
C GLU A 219 29.51 6.99 -11.41
N SER A 220 28.77 7.70 -10.57
CA SER A 220 27.49 7.23 -10.03
C SER A 220 26.54 6.78 -11.13
N LEU A 221 26.37 7.58 -12.19
CA LEU A 221 25.45 7.25 -13.28
C LEU A 221 25.88 5.99 -14.06
N GLU A 222 27.18 5.82 -14.27
CA GLU A 222 27.77 4.68 -14.97
C GLU A 222 27.62 3.39 -14.16
N GLU A 223 27.89 3.45 -12.86
CA GLU A 223 27.83 2.31 -11.92
C GLU A 223 26.39 1.91 -11.57
N MET A 224 25.40 2.79 -11.73
CA MET A 224 24.01 2.44 -11.44
C MET A 224 23.58 1.20 -12.27
N PRO A 225 22.94 0.18 -11.70
CA PRO A 225 22.41 -0.96 -12.45
C PRO A 225 21.08 -0.62 -13.15
N GLY A 226 20.61 -1.52 -14.03
CA GLY A 226 19.32 -1.37 -14.72
C GLY A 226 18.09 -1.31 -13.81
N SER A 227 18.20 -1.86 -12.59
CA SER A 227 17.16 -1.77 -11.55
C SER A 227 16.95 -0.36 -11.01
N MET A 228 17.97 0.51 -11.05
CA MET A 228 17.92 1.91 -10.62
C MET A 228 17.47 2.86 -11.75
N ARG A 229 16.52 2.41 -12.56
CA ARG A 229 16.12 3.13 -13.78
C ARG A 229 15.64 4.56 -13.51
N TYR A 230 14.98 4.79 -12.37
CA TYR A 230 14.36 6.08 -12.05
C TYR A 230 15.39 7.06 -11.49
N GLU A 231 16.30 6.57 -10.64
CA GLU A 231 17.45 7.32 -10.16
C GLU A 231 18.34 7.73 -11.35
N LYS A 232 18.62 6.80 -12.27
CA LYS A 232 19.31 7.10 -13.54
C LYS A 232 18.63 8.20 -14.35
N MET A 233 17.30 8.15 -14.47
CA MET A 233 16.54 9.16 -15.24
C MET A 233 16.68 10.56 -14.62
N MET A 234 16.59 10.66 -13.30
CA MET A 234 16.75 11.93 -12.59
C MET A 234 18.18 12.45 -12.72
N LEU A 235 19.19 11.60 -12.44
CA LEU A 235 20.60 11.97 -12.51
C LEU A 235 21.01 12.39 -13.92
N LYS A 236 20.60 11.66 -14.96
CA LYS A 236 20.80 12.06 -16.37
C LYS A 236 20.19 13.42 -16.67
N THR A 237 19.04 13.74 -16.10
CA THR A 237 18.36 15.02 -16.31
C THR A 237 19.15 16.17 -15.67
N LEU A 238 19.72 15.95 -14.49
CA LEU A 238 20.55 16.94 -13.78
C LEU A 238 21.88 17.18 -14.50
N LEU A 239 22.60 16.10 -14.85
CA LEU A 239 23.85 16.20 -15.62
C LEU A 239 23.66 16.91 -16.96
N LYS A 240 22.51 16.71 -17.61
CA LYS A 240 22.16 17.46 -18.84
C LYS A 240 21.96 18.96 -18.56
N GLU A 241 21.40 19.34 -17.41
CA GLU A 241 21.30 20.75 -17.01
C GLU A 241 22.64 21.36 -16.68
N MET A 242 23.50 20.64 -15.95
CA MET A 242 24.85 21.08 -15.64
C MET A 242 25.62 21.44 -16.91
N LYS A 243 25.63 20.51 -17.89
CA LYS A 243 26.25 20.74 -19.20
C LYS A 243 25.62 21.90 -19.96
N LYS A 244 24.30 22.03 -19.94
CA LYS A 244 23.59 23.14 -20.62
C LYS A 244 23.92 24.50 -20.01
N LYS A 245 24.11 24.57 -18.69
CA LYS A 245 24.33 25.81 -17.94
C LYS A 245 25.81 26.08 -17.63
N ASN A 246 26.71 25.18 -18.05
CA ASN A 246 28.13 25.22 -17.76
C ASN A 246 28.44 25.31 -16.25
N ILE A 247 27.75 24.46 -15.47
CA ILE A 247 27.90 24.35 -14.02
C ILE A 247 28.65 23.05 -13.70
N GLU A 248 29.69 23.16 -12.88
CA GLU A 248 30.51 22.00 -12.46
C GLU A 248 29.97 21.29 -11.23
N ASP A 249 29.15 21.96 -10.40
CA ASP A 249 28.59 21.40 -9.18
C ASP A 249 27.06 21.27 -9.25
N ILE A 250 26.52 20.06 -9.05
CA ILE A 250 25.07 19.81 -9.06
C ILE A 250 24.34 20.70 -8.05
N ASP A 251 24.97 20.99 -6.91
CA ASP A 251 24.38 21.75 -5.82
C ASP A 251 24.20 23.23 -6.19
N SER A 252 24.95 23.70 -7.20
CA SER A 252 24.82 25.05 -7.78
C SER A 252 23.71 25.16 -8.84
N LEU A 253 22.99 24.09 -9.14
CA LEU A 253 21.84 24.13 -10.05
C LEU A 253 20.67 24.93 -9.47
N ASP A 254 19.92 25.58 -10.34
CA ASP A 254 18.68 26.24 -9.94
C ASP A 254 17.52 25.27 -9.68
N GLU A 255 16.49 25.79 -9.01
CA GLU A 255 15.27 25.04 -8.72
C GLU A 255 14.61 24.43 -9.96
N HIS A 256 14.72 25.10 -11.12
CA HIS A 256 14.14 24.61 -12.37
C HIS A 256 14.77 23.27 -12.78
N ALA A 257 16.08 23.09 -12.61
CA ALA A 257 16.75 21.83 -12.89
C ALA A 257 16.21 20.67 -12.03
N TYR A 258 16.09 20.88 -10.71
CA TYR A 258 15.53 19.88 -9.79
C TYR A 258 14.06 19.55 -10.08
N ARG A 259 13.25 20.58 -10.38
CA ARG A 259 11.85 20.40 -10.81
C ARG A 259 11.75 19.51 -12.05
N ARG A 260 12.67 19.67 -13.02
CA ARG A 260 12.71 18.81 -14.20
C ARG A 260 13.17 17.40 -13.89
N ALA A 261 14.16 17.23 -13.02
CA ALA A 261 14.60 15.90 -12.59
C ALA A 261 13.44 15.11 -12.00
N ILE A 262 12.69 15.69 -11.06
CA ILE A 262 11.48 15.06 -10.51
C ILE A 262 10.44 14.80 -11.61
N SER A 263 10.24 15.77 -12.51
CA SER A 263 9.26 15.66 -13.61
C SER A 263 9.60 14.60 -14.66
N SER A 264 10.84 14.15 -14.74
CA SER A 264 11.26 13.03 -15.60
C SER A 264 10.60 11.72 -15.18
N LEU A 265 10.22 11.59 -13.91
CA LEU A 265 9.57 10.39 -13.39
C LEU A 265 8.13 10.23 -13.93
N PRO A 266 7.64 8.98 -14.03
CA PRO A 266 6.23 8.72 -14.35
C PRO A 266 5.28 9.46 -13.38
N LYS A 267 4.18 10.00 -13.92
CA LYS A 267 3.17 10.75 -13.12
C LYS A 267 2.67 9.99 -11.87
N PRO A 268 2.37 8.67 -11.94
CA PRO A 268 1.92 7.92 -10.76
C PRO A 268 2.96 7.87 -9.65
N LEU A 269 4.24 7.68 -10.00
CA LEU A 269 5.34 7.61 -9.05
C LEU A 269 5.55 8.95 -8.32
N ARG A 270 5.47 10.07 -9.04
CA ARG A 270 5.60 11.40 -8.43
C ARG A 270 4.53 11.68 -7.36
N ARG A 271 3.28 11.35 -7.66
CA ARG A 271 2.16 11.53 -6.70
C ARG A 271 2.29 10.62 -5.48
N MET A 272 2.92 9.46 -5.67
CA MET A 272 3.14 8.51 -4.58
C MET A 272 3.98 9.10 -3.43
N PHE A 273 4.90 10.03 -3.68
CA PHE A 273 5.74 10.61 -2.63
C PHE A 273 4.92 11.41 -1.60
N VAL A 274 4.07 12.33 -2.08
CA VAL A 274 3.16 13.09 -1.21
C VAL A 274 2.19 12.14 -0.49
N HIS A 275 1.63 11.16 -1.21
CA HIS A 275 0.74 10.17 -0.61
C HIS A 275 1.42 9.28 0.44
N ALA A 276 2.71 8.98 0.27
CA ALA A 276 3.49 8.23 1.25
C ALA A 276 3.70 9.06 2.52
N TYR A 277 3.94 10.37 2.40
CA TYR A 277 4.01 11.24 3.57
C TYR A 277 2.65 11.40 4.28
N GLN A 278 1.54 11.49 3.52
CA GLN A 278 0.20 11.41 4.11
C GLN A 278 0.00 10.11 4.90
N SER A 279 0.41 8.97 4.34
CA SER A 279 0.36 7.68 5.02
C SER A 279 1.22 7.62 6.28
N PHE A 280 2.37 8.29 6.31
CA PHE A 280 3.27 8.37 7.46
C PHE A 280 2.63 9.13 8.63
N LEU A 281 2.03 10.29 8.34
CA LEU A 281 1.31 11.09 9.33
C LEU A 281 0.02 10.40 9.80
N PHE A 282 -0.71 9.75 8.87
CA PHE A 282 -1.92 9.00 9.19
C PHE A 282 -1.64 7.88 10.19
N ASN A 283 -0.56 7.12 10.01
CA ASN A 283 -0.19 6.07 10.96
C ASN A 283 0.05 6.65 12.37
N LYS A 284 0.70 7.82 12.47
CA LYS A 284 0.93 8.52 13.73
C LYS A 284 -0.39 8.96 14.37
N ALA A 285 -1.28 9.59 13.59
CA ALA A 285 -2.61 10.00 14.06
C ALA A 285 -3.48 8.81 14.52
N VAL A 286 -3.46 7.68 13.80
CA VAL A 286 -4.14 6.45 14.23
C VAL A 286 -3.53 5.91 15.52
N SER A 287 -2.19 5.94 15.67
CA SER A 287 -1.53 5.48 16.90
C SER A 287 -1.96 6.30 18.11
N GLU A 288 -2.04 7.63 17.99
CA GLU A 288 -2.52 8.51 19.06
C GLU A 288 -4.02 8.31 19.33
N ARG A 289 -4.87 8.30 18.29
CA ARG A 289 -6.31 8.11 18.45
C ARG A 289 -6.66 6.75 19.05
N ALA A 290 -5.93 5.70 18.69
CA ALA A 290 -6.14 4.35 19.20
C ALA A 290 -5.94 4.23 20.72
N LYS A 291 -5.09 5.08 21.33
CA LYS A 291 -4.88 5.10 22.79
C LYS A 291 -6.16 5.48 23.57
N LEU A 292 -7.08 6.20 22.91
CA LEU A 292 -8.35 6.63 23.47
C LEU A 292 -9.49 5.60 23.26
N GLY A 293 -9.20 4.47 22.61
CA GLY A 293 -10.19 3.44 22.25
C GLY A 293 -10.53 3.48 20.77
N ILE A 294 -10.12 2.47 20.01
CA ILE A 294 -10.23 2.45 18.53
C ILE A 294 -11.66 2.16 18.04
N ASP A 295 -12.49 1.57 18.89
CA ASP A 295 -13.82 1.06 18.63
C ASP A 295 -14.92 1.83 19.35
N LYS A 296 -14.63 3.06 19.80
CA LYS A 296 -15.56 3.93 20.52
C LYS A 296 -15.55 5.33 19.96
N TYR A 297 -16.66 6.03 20.12
CA TYR A 297 -16.74 7.46 19.87
C TYR A 297 -15.97 8.24 20.94
N VAL A 298 -15.23 9.26 20.51
CA VAL A 298 -14.64 10.27 21.37
C VAL A 298 -15.14 11.62 20.90
N GLU A 299 -15.52 12.49 21.83
CA GLU A 299 -16.10 13.80 21.51
C GLU A 299 -15.21 14.59 20.54
N GLY A 300 -15.81 15.04 19.44
CA GLY A 300 -15.11 15.74 18.36
C GLY A 300 -14.64 14.85 17.21
N ASP A 301 -14.82 13.53 17.30
CA ASP A 301 -14.51 12.61 16.20
C ASP A 301 -15.26 12.98 14.93
N ILE A 302 -14.58 12.83 13.80
CA ILE A 302 -15.23 12.83 12.49
C ILE A 302 -15.54 11.39 12.12
N ILE A 303 -16.82 11.12 11.85
CA ILE A 303 -17.35 9.79 11.56
C ILE A 303 -17.67 9.67 10.06
N ILE A 304 -17.38 8.51 9.47
CA ILE A 304 -17.81 8.16 8.11
C ILE A 304 -18.62 6.86 8.08
N ASP A 305 -19.49 6.70 7.09
CA ASP A 305 -20.17 5.42 6.80
C ASP A 305 -19.30 4.46 5.95
N ASN A 306 -19.86 3.31 5.60
CA ASN A 306 -19.22 2.30 4.74
C ASN A 306 -18.99 2.76 3.29
N GLU A 307 -19.65 3.84 2.85
CA GLU A 307 -19.47 4.46 1.54
C GLU A 307 -18.48 5.65 1.59
N GLU A 308 -17.83 5.86 2.73
CA GLU A 308 -16.91 6.98 3.02
C GLU A 308 -17.59 8.37 3.05
N HIS A 309 -18.90 8.44 3.26
CA HIS A 309 -19.62 9.69 3.46
C HIS A 309 -19.53 10.17 4.92
N LEU A 310 -19.40 11.48 5.12
CA LEU A 310 -19.40 12.08 6.46
C LEU A 310 -20.78 11.94 7.11
N VAL A 311 -20.78 11.45 8.36
CA VAL A 311 -22.00 11.33 9.18
C VAL A 311 -22.03 12.52 10.13
N HIS A 312 -23.00 13.42 9.95
CA HIS A 312 -23.11 14.67 10.72
C HIS A 312 -24.04 14.57 11.94
N GLU A 313 -25.00 13.65 11.91
CA GLU A 313 -25.99 13.48 12.96
C GLU A 313 -25.99 12.01 13.41
N PHE A 314 -25.74 11.81 14.70
CA PHE A 314 -25.81 10.53 15.38
C PHE A 314 -26.26 10.78 16.82
N GLY A 315 -27.10 9.89 17.35
CA GLY A 315 -27.62 10.00 18.71
C GLY A 315 -26.76 9.21 19.69
N ASP A 316 -27.38 8.79 20.78
CA ASP A 316 -26.76 7.94 21.81
C ASP A 316 -26.42 6.52 21.29
N ASP A 317 -26.80 6.19 20.05
CA ASP A 317 -26.55 4.91 19.37
C ASP A 317 -25.20 4.84 18.65
N ILE A 318 -24.40 5.91 18.67
CA ILE A 318 -23.15 6.01 17.90
C ILE A 318 -22.15 4.91 18.25
N ASP A 319 -21.96 4.60 19.53
CA ASP A 319 -21.04 3.54 19.96
C ASP A 319 -21.50 2.17 19.46
N GLU A 320 -22.81 1.87 19.49
CA GLU A 320 -23.36 0.61 18.96
C GLU A 320 -23.14 0.51 17.44
N ARG A 321 -23.38 1.60 16.70
CA ARG A 321 -23.14 1.66 15.25
C ARG A 321 -21.66 1.52 14.90
N ILE A 322 -20.78 2.07 15.74
CA ILE A 322 -19.33 1.88 15.62
C ILE A 322 -19.01 0.41 15.87
N GLU A 323 -19.40 -0.17 17.00
CA GLU A 323 -19.16 -1.58 17.36
C GLU A 323 -19.62 -2.55 16.23
N ASN A 324 -20.75 -2.26 15.60
CA ASN A 324 -21.31 -3.04 14.48
C ASN A 324 -20.64 -2.79 13.12
N PHE A 325 -19.66 -1.88 13.03
CA PHE A 325 -18.97 -1.46 11.80
C PHE A 325 -19.90 -0.84 10.74
N GLU A 326 -20.95 -0.17 11.19
CA GLU A 326 -21.84 0.61 10.31
C GLU A 326 -21.26 1.98 10.01
N VAL A 327 -20.57 2.55 10.99
CA VAL A 327 -19.85 3.81 10.90
C VAL A 327 -18.48 3.71 11.57
N HIS A 328 -17.57 4.61 11.19
CA HIS A 328 -16.16 4.49 11.52
C HIS A 328 -15.58 5.83 12.01
N PRO A 329 -14.95 5.86 13.19
CA PRO A 329 -14.05 6.94 13.56
C PRO A 329 -12.91 7.05 12.55
N THR A 330 -12.49 8.28 12.27
CA THR A 330 -11.51 8.56 11.22
C THR A 330 -10.29 9.29 11.73
N ALA A 331 -9.20 9.22 10.96
CA ALA A 331 -8.05 10.08 11.08
C ALA A 331 -7.78 10.75 9.71
N PRO A 332 -7.11 11.92 9.68
CA PRO A 332 -6.89 12.65 8.44
C PRO A 332 -5.75 12.00 7.65
N LEU A 333 -5.99 11.73 6.36
CA LEU A 333 -4.92 11.82 5.37
C LEU A 333 -4.66 13.31 5.16
N PHE A 334 -3.71 13.86 5.92
CA PHE A 334 -3.39 15.28 5.96
C PHE A 334 -3.29 15.90 4.57
N GLY A 335 -3.90 17.06 4.37
CA GLY A 335 -3.95 17.73 3.08
C GLY A 335 -4.46 19.14 3.20
N SER A 336 -4.38 19.89 2.11
CA SER A 336 -4.64 21.33 2.10
C SER A 336 -6.07 21.76 2.46
N LYS A 337 -7.02 20.82 2.48
CA LYS A 337 -8.44 21.10 2.76
C LYS A 337 -9.08 20.05 3.66
N VAL A 338 -8.31 19.16 4.27
CA VAL A 338 -8.90 18.11 5.12
C VAL A 338 -9.44 18.74 6.39
N PRO A 339 -10.68 18.43 6.81
CA PRO A 339 -11.16 18.87 8.11
C PRO A 339 -10.43 18.12 9.22
N LEU A 340 -9.98 18.86 10.23
CA LEU A 340 -9.52 18.29 11.48
C LEU A 340 -10.71 18.06 12.42
N ALA A 341 -10.54 17.12 13.34
CA ALA A 341 -11.50 16.83 14.41
C ALA A 341 -11.72 18.06 15.32
N GLY A 342 -12.79 18.03 16.12
CA GLY A 342 -13.08 19.05 17.12
C GLY A 342 -12.37 18.80 18.46
N GLY A 343 -12.35 19.81 19.33
CA GLY A 343 -11.89 19.68 20.72
C GLY A 343 -10.46 19.12 20.87
N GLU A 344 -10.26 18.28 21.88
CA GLU A 344 -8.96 17.66 22.18
C GLU A 344 -8.44 16.77 21.04
N LEU A 345 -9.33 16.16 20.25
CA LEU A 345 -8.95 15.37 19.09
C LEU A 345 -8.38 16.24 17.96
N GLY A 346 -8.97 17.40 17.72
CA GLY A 346 -8.42 18.38 16.79
C GLY A 346 -7.03 18.84 17.18
N GLU A 347 -6.82 19.12 18.47
CA GLU A 347 -5.50 19.47 19.00
C GLU A 347 -4.50 18.32 18.87
N MET A 348 -4.92 17.08 19.06
CA MET A 348 -4.09 15.89 18.83
C MET A 348 -3.67 15.78 17.36
N GLU A 349 -4.62 15.92 16.42
CA GLU A 349 -4.33 15.90 14.99
C GLU A 349 -3.39 17.05 14.58
N GLN A 350 -3.57 18.24 15.16
CA GLN A 350 -2.70 19.39 14.93
C GLN A 350 -1.28 19.16 15.50
N LYS A 351 -1.15 18.58 16.70
CA LYS A 351 0.16 18.21 17.28
C LYS A 351 0.92 17.20 16.41
N VAL A 352 0.23 16.30 15.74
CA VAL A 352 0.86 15.32 14.83
C VAL A 352 1.57 16.01 13.68
N ILE A 353 0.93 16.99 13.04
CA ILE A 353 1.51 17.71 11.90
C ILE A 353 2.54 18.76 12.35
N ASP A 354 2.26 19.49 13.44
CA ASP A 354 3.16 20.50 14.01
C ASP A 354 4.49 19.86 14.46
N GLY A 355 4.42 18.66 15.04
CA GLY A 355 5.59 17.90 15.45
C GLY A 355 6.50 17.49 14.29
N GLU A 356 6.03 17.56 13.05
CA GLU A 356 6.85 17.33 11.86
C GLU A 356 7.36 18.61 11.20
N GLY A 357 6.96 19.79 11.69
CA GLY A 357 7.34 21.09 11.13
C GLY A 357 6.68 21.42 9.80
N VAL A 358 5.51 20.82 9.51
CA VAL A 358 4.76 21.00 8.26
C VAL A 358 3.39 21.60 8.57
N THR A 359 2.83 22.35 7.63
CA THR A 359 1.48 22.94 7.71
C THR A 359 0.54 22.30 6.68
N LEU A 360 -0.77 22.40 6.90
CA LEU A 360 -1.76 21.90 5.94
C LEU A 360 -1.63 22.54 4.56
N GLU A 361 -1.29 23.83 4.50
CA GLU A 361 -1.14 24.59 3.26
C GLU A 361 0.00 24.07 2.37
N GLU A 362 1.07 23.53 2.95
CA GLU A 362 2.20 22.97 2.21
C GLU A 362 1.85 21.71 1.42
N PHE A 363 0.74 21.04 1.74
CA PHE A 363 0.19 19.96 0.91
C PHE A 363 -0.31 20.44 -0.45
N LYS A 364 -0.39 21.75 -0.71
CA LYS A 364 -0.54 22.29 -2.08
C LYS A 364 0.72 22.08 -2.92
N VAL A 365 1.86 21.80 -2.30
CA VAL A 365 3.18 21.65 -2.91
C VAL A 365 3.47 22.83 -3.84
N PRO A 366 3.66 24.06 -3.31
CA PRO A 366 3.71 25.30 -4.10
C PRO A 366 4.65 25.24 -5.31
N LYS A 367 5.82 24.61 -5.17
CA LYS A 367 6.78 24.45 -6.27
C LYS A 367 6.36 23.40 -7.31
N MET A 368 5.47 22.47 -6.99
CA MET A 368 4.95 21.47 -7.92
C MET A 368 3.44 21.20 -7.67
N PRO A 369 2.54 22.16 -7.95
CA PRO A 369 1.13 22.08 -7.50
C PRO A 369 0.35 20.87 -8.01
N LYS A 370 0.76 20.30 -9.14
CA LYS A 370 0.18 19.06 -9.71
C LYS A 370 0.40 17.82 -8.84
N LEU A 371 1.28 17.90 -7.85
CA LEU A 371 1.54 16.84 -6.86
C LEU A 371 0.79 17.06 -5.56
N GLY A 372 0.20 18.24 -5.36
CA GLY A 372 -0.53 18.56 -4.14
C GLY A 372 -1.74 17.67 -3.90
N SER A 373 -2.17 17.62 -2.64
CA SER A 373 -3.29 16.82 -2.16
C SER A 373 -4.21 17.65 -1.29
N HIS A 374 -5.52 17.49 -1.48
CA HIS A 374 -6.53 18.09 -0.60
C HIS A 374 -6.71 17.32 0.70
N GLY A 375 -6.26 16.06 0.74
CA GLY A 375 -6.50 15.18 1.88
C GLY A 375 -7.93 14.66 1.93
N LEU A 376 -8.17 13.73 2.83
CA LEU A 376 -9.48 13.12 3.08
C LEU A 376 -9.49 12.46 4.48
N ARG A 377 -10.67 12.14 5.01
CA ARG A 377 -10.81 11.35 6.24
C ARG A 377 -10.82 9.86 5.89
N ARG A 378 -10.11 9.05 6.67
CA ARG A 378 -10.03 7.61 6.47
C ARG A 378 -10.29 6.89 7.78
N ALA A 379 -11.07 5.81 7.76
CA ALA A 379 -11.36 4.99 8.92
C ALA A 379 -10.08 4.53 9.63
N ILE A 380 -10.02 4.68 10.95
CA ILE A 380 -8.86 4.30 11.76
C ILE A 380 -8.73 2.80 11.95
N ARG A 381 -9.82 2.05 11.73
CA ARG A 381 -9.86 0.58 11.83
C ARG A 381 -10.64 -0.05 10.69
N PHE A 382 -10.49 -1.35 10.54
CA PHE A 382 -11.28 -2.16 9.62
C PHE A 382 -11.66 -3.50 10.25
N LYS A 383 -12.78 -4.07 9.81
CA LYS A 383 -13.25 -5.39 10.24
C LYS A 383 -12.48 -6.50 9.56
N ILE A 384 -12.21 -7.58 10.28
CA ILE A 384 -11.79 -8.87 9.70
C ILE A 384 -12.90 -9.90 9.87
N TRP A 385 -12.97 -10.88 8.97
CA TRP A 385 -13.91 -11.99 9.04
C TRP A 385 -13.25 -13.29 8.54
N ASP A 386 -13.95 -14.43 8.64
CA ASP A 386 -13.40 -15.76 8.35
C ASP A 386 -12.06 -16.04 9.06
N ALA A 387 -11.93 -15.54 10.29
CA ALA A 387 -10.68 -15.56 11.02
C ALA A 387 -10.46 -16.90 11.75
N SER A 388 -9.33 -17.56 11.50
CA SER A 388 -8.95 -18.80 12.19
C SER A 388 -7.43 -18.99 12.21
N ALA A 389 -6.92 -19.67 13.24
CA ALA A 389 -5.54 -20.13 13.29
C ALA A 389 -5.50 -21.63 13.58
N LYS A 390 -4.48 -22.30 13.03
CA LYS A 390 -4.17 -23.69 13.36
C LYS A 390 -2.67 -23.94 13.39
N ALA A 391 -2.25 -24.83 14.27
CA ALA A 391 -0.90 -25.35 14.28
C ALA A 391 -0.63 -26.18 13.02
N THR A 392 0.62 -26.18 12.60
CA THR A 392 1.16 -27.01 11.51
C THR A 392 2.57 -27.45 11.89
N ASP A 393 3.09 -28.45 11.19
CA ASP A 393 4.46 -28.92 11.41
C ASP A 393 5.53 -27.84 11.12
N GLU A 394 5.18 -26.81 10.34
CA GLU A 394 6.10 -25.75 9.91
C GLU A 394 5.87 -24.41 10.62
N GLY A 395 4.91 -24.32 11.55
CA GLY A 395 4.52 -23.08 12.24
C GLY A 395 3.00 -22.92 12.41
N VAL A 396 2.49 -21.69 12.36
CA VAL A 396 1.06 -21.39 12.53
C VAL A 396 0.45 -20.93 11.22
N LEU A 397 -0.60 -21.60 10.75
CA LEU A 397 -1.39 -21.14 9.61
C LEU A 397 -2.52 -20.25 10.11
N VAL A 398 -2.56 -19.01 9.63
CA VAL A 398 -3.64 -18.06 9.89
C VAL A 398 -4.46 -17.81 8.63
N GLU A 399 -5.78 -17.79 8.77
CA GLU A 399 -6.72 -17.42 7.71
C GLU A 399 -7.58 -16.26 8.19
N PHE A 400 -7.82 -15.29 7.32
CA PHE A 400 -8.72 -14.16 7.58
C PHE A 400 -9.03 -13.41 6.29
N SER A 401 -10.15 -12.70 6.25
CA SER A 401 -10.57 -11.85 5.16
C SER A 401 -10.54 -10.39 5.59
N ILE A 402 -10.12 -9.48 4.70
CA ILE A 402 -10.05 -8.04 4.95
C ILE A 402 -10.69 -7.25 3.79
N PRO A 403 -11.21 -6.02 4.04
CA PRO A 403 -11.76 -5.16 2.99
C PRO A 403 -10.71 -4.70 1.98
N LYS A 404 -11.15 -4.27 0.80
CA LYS A 404 -10.27 -3.61 -0.16
C LYS A 404 -9.59 -2.37 0.45
N GLY A 405 -8.36 -2.09 0.03
CA GLY A 405 -7.59 -0.95 0.52
C GLY A 405 -6.98 -1.12 1.93
N CYS A 406 -7.20 -2.26 2.58
CA CYS A 406 -6.57 -2.64 3.85
C CYS A 406 -5.37 -3.57 3.61
N TYR A 407 -4.49 -3.71 4.61
CA TYR A 407 -3.24 -4.46 4.48
C TYR A 407 -3.20 -5.66 5.44
N ALA A 408 -2.97 -6.87 4.92
CA ALA A 408 -2.79 -8.06 5.75
C ALA A 408 -1.64 -7.93 6.76
N THR A 409 -0.62 -7.14 6.43
CA THR A 409 0.48 -6.84 7.35
C THR A 409 0.02 -6.14 8.63
N ALA A 410 -1.11 -5.43 8.62
CA ALA A 410 -1.67 -4.80 9.82
C ALA A 410 -2.25 -5.85 10.78
N VAL A 411 -2.92 -6.87 10.24
CA VAL A 411 -3.41 -8.02 11.00
C VAL A 411 -2.24 -8.83 11.56
N LEU A 412 -1.27 -9.16 10.70
CA LEU A 412 -0.06 -9.90 11.11
C LEU A 412 0.76 -9.16 12.16
N ARG A 413 0.78 -7.82 12.13
CA ARG A 413 1.46 -7.03 13.16
C ARG A 413 0.87 -7.34 14.53
N GLU A 414 -0.45 -7.32 14.68
CA GLU A 414 -1.11 -7.63 15.96
C GLU A 414 -0.85 -9.08 16.42
N ILE A 415 -0.82 -10.04 15.49
CA ILE A 415 -0.57 -11.46 15.78
C ILE A 415 0.89 -11.73 16.16
N MET A 416 1.84 -11.28 15.35
CA MET A 416 3.26 -11.61 15.47
C MET A 416 3.98 -10.72 16.49
N LYS A 417 3.56 -9.45 16.63
CA LYS A 417 4.21 -8.38 17.42
C LYS A 417 5.72 -8.25 17.23
N ASN A 418 6.19 -8.56 16.02
CA ASN A 418 7.55 -8.31 15.55
C ASN A 418 7.50 -7.57 14.20
N GLU A 419 8.66 -7.33 13.60
CA GLU A 419 8.69 -6.69 12.28
C GLU A 419 8.12 -7.59 11.18
N VAL A 420 6.97 -7.18 10.64
CA VAL A 420 6.34 -7.83 9.48
C VAL A 420 6.96 -7.28 8.20
N VAL A 421 8.10 -7.83 7.77
CA VAL A 421 8.85 -7.35 6.59
C VAL A 421 8.57 -8.15 5.34
#